data_AF-A0A2H9PKZ2-F1
#
_entry.id   AF-A0A2H9PKZ2-F1
#
_cell.length_a   1.000
_cell.length_b   1.000
_cell.length_c   1.000
_cell.angle_alpha   90.00
_cell.angle_beta   90.00
_cell.angle_gamma   90.00
#
_symmetry.space_group_name_H-M   'P 1'
#
loop_
_entity.id
_entity.type
_entity.pdbx_description
1 polymer ?
#
loop_
_entity_poly.entity_id
_entity_poly.type
_entity_poly.pdbx_seq_one_letter_code
_entity_poly.pdbx_strand_id
1 'polypeptide(L)'
;MSYQKYRVKSPIKSFRDLEVYQKTIELSNGITTLPFLKGEEFEKDCEEIKAAAEKIPKLIAEAYGDRFDSHELAHKKITHAVSLSANMITKIDLLREKFSGNKEEKEELDKLLTKYQAQKRKILNLRSAWVRIAEMYPDKKKQN
;
A
#
# COMPACT_ATOMS: atom_id res chain seq x y z
N MET A 1 10.78 35.69 -4.31
CA MET A 1 9.86 34.55 -4.52
C MET A 1 10.59 33.45 -5.28
N SER A 2 10.82 32.29 -4.65
CA SER A 2 11.51 31.16 -5.28
C SER A 2 10.50 30.33 -6.09
N TYR A 3 10.59 30.38 -7.42
CA TYR A 3 9.82 29.50 -8.29
C TYR A 3 10.31 28.06 -8.11
N GLN A 4 9.47 27.18 -7.54
CA GLN A 4 9.70 25.73 -7.60
C GLN A 4 9.66 25.32 -9.08
N LYS A 5 10.82 24.92 -9.62
CA LYS A 5 10.93 24.36 -10.98
C LYS A 5 9.92 23.20 -11.11
N TYR A 6 8.91 23.40 -11.96
CA TYR A 6 7.94 22.36 -12.29
C TYR A 6 8.66 21.26 -13.07
N ARG A 7 9.08 20.20 -12.39
CA ARG A 7 9.67 19.03 -13.04
C ARG A 7 8.53 18.17 -13.55
N VAL A 8 8.36 18.11 -14.86
CA VAL A 8 7.43 17.18 -15.51
C VAL A 8 7.76 15.78 -15.02
N LYS A 9 6.80 15.12 -14.37
CA LYS A 9 6.97 13.74 -13.91
C LYS A 9 7.14 12.84 -15.13
N SER A 10 8.12 11.94 -15.08
CA SER A 10 8.33 10.97 -16.15
C SER A 10 7.06 10.17 -16.43
N PRO A 11 6.76 9.82 -17.69
CA PRO A 11 5.63 8.97 -18.02
C PRO A 11 5.69 7.64 -17.27
N ILE A 12 4.56 7.20 -16.72
CA ILE A 12 4.43 5.91 -16.04
C ILE A 12 4.35 4.83 -17.13
N LYS A 13 5.40 4.03 -17.29
CA LYS A 13 5.49 2.93 -18.26
C LYS A 13 5.14 1.58 -17.65
N SER A 14 5.31 1.44 -16.34
CA SER A 14 5.04 0.21 -15.60
C SER A 14 4.47 0.53 -14.21
N PHE A 15 3.82 -0.46 -13.58
CA PHE A 15 3.46 -0.39 -12.16
C PHE A 15 4.69 -0.10 -11.27
N ARG A 16 5.89 -0.49 -11.71
CA ARG A 16 7.15 -0.22 -11.02
C ARG A 16 7.50 1.27 -10.92
N ASP A 17 6.95 2.10 -11.81
CA ASP A 17 7.15 3.56 -11.78
C ASP A 17 6.22 4.25 -10.79
N LEU A 18 5.22 3.53 -10.25
CA LEU A 18 4.33 4.07 -9.25
C LEU A 18 5.07 4.17 -7.91
N GLU A 19 5.26 5.40 -7.41
CA GLU A 19 5.82 5.63 -6.07
C GLU A 19 5.03 4.85 -5.00
N VAL A 20 3.71 4.75 -5.16
CA VAL A 20 2.85 4.00 -4.23
C VAL A 20 3.15 2.49 -4.23
N TYR A 21 3.61 1.92 -5.35
CA TYR A 21 4.07 0.54 -5.41
C TYR A 21 5.45 0.37 -4.75
N GLN A 22 6.39 1.25 -5.07
CA GLN A 22 7.75 1.19 -4.50
C GLN A 22 7.71 1.30 -2.97
N LYS A 23 6.92 2.23 -2.43
CA LYS A 23 6.79 2.43 -0.99
C LYS A 23 6.08 1.30 -0.27
N THR A 24 5.17 0.55 -0.90
CA THR A 24 4.57 -0.63 -0.26
C THR A 24 5.54 -1.80 -0.19
N ILE A 25 6.47 -1.94 -1.15
CA ILE A 25 7.58 -2.90 -1.06
C ILE A 25 8.52 -2.53 0.11
N GLU A 26 8.92 -1.26 0.21
CA GLU A 26 9.75 -0.78 1.32
C GLU A 26 9.09 -1.03 2.68
N LEU A 27 7.78 -0.77 2.79
CA LEU A 27 7.03 -1.02 4.03
C LEU A 27 6.91 -2.50 4.36
N SER A 28 6.68 -3.35 3.36
CA SER A 28 6.64 -4.80 3.53
C SER A 28 7.95 -5.32 4.11
N ASN A 29 9.08 -4.91 3.54
CA ASN A 29 10.39 -5.26 4.08
C ASN A 29 10.57 -4.69 5.49
N GLY A 30 10.25 -3.40 5.69
CA GLY A 30 10.45 -2.72 6.96
C GLY A 30 9.77 -3.39 8.15
N ILE A 31 8.56 -3.92 7.98
CA ILE A 31 7.86 -4.61 9.08
C ILE A 31 8.28 -6.08 9.24
N THR A 32 8.55 -6.79 8.14
CA THR A 32 8.91 -8.22 8.17
C THR A 32 10.34 -8.47 8.65
N THR A 33 11.21 -7.45 8.63
CA THR A 33 12.59 -7.56 9.10
C THR A 33 12.82 -7.12 10.54
N LEU A 34 11.77 -6.69 11.26
CA LEU A 34 11.90 -6.24 12.65
C LEU A 34 12.48 -7.36 13.54
N PRO A 35 13.59 -7.12 14.25
CA PRO A 35 14.29 -8.18 14.98
C PRO A 35 13.47 -8.71 16.16
N PHE A 36 12.74 -7.84 16.86
CA PHE A 36 11.93 -8.18 18.03
C PHE A 36 10.65 -8.96 17.69
N LEU A 37 10.33 -9.15 16.41
CA LEU A 37 9.23 -10.02 15.98
C LEU A 37 9.68 -11.45 15.63
N LYS A 38 10.97 -11.78 15.75
CA LYS A 38 11.51 -13.10 15.36
C LYS A 38 11.38 -14.20 16.42
N GLY A 39 10.84 -13.89 17.60
CA GLY A 39 10.61 -14.88 18.65
C GLY A 39 9.46 -15.85 18.32
N GLU A 40 9.50 -17.06 18.89
CA GLU A 40 8.45 -18.08 18.71
C GLU A 40 7.05 -17.56 19.12
N GLU A 41 6.99 -16.70 20.14
CA GLU A 41 5.75 -16.08 20.61
C GLU A 41 5.06 -15.18 19.55
N PHE A 42 5.79 -14.76 18.52
CA PHE A 42 5.30 -13.91 17.43
C PHE A 42 5.22 -14.63 16.09
N GLU A 43 5.51 -15.93 16.01
CA GLU A 43 5.56 -16.66 14.74
C GLU A 43 4.28 -16.49 13.92
N LYS A 44 3.12 -16.70 14.55
CA LYS A 44 1.81 -16.49 13.92
C LYS A 44 1.58 -15.04 13.49
N ASP A 45 1.94 -14.07 14.33
CA ASP A 45 1.81 -12.65 13.99
C ASP A 45 2.69 -12.30 12.78
N CYS A 46 3.91 -12.85 12.72
CA CYS A 46 4.84 -12.68 11.61
C CYS A 46 4.32 -13.27 10.30
N GLU A 47 3.74 -14.46 10.33
CA GLU A 47 3.11 -15.07 9.15
C GLU A 47 1.97 -14.21 8.61
N GLU A 48 1.07 -13.77 9.49
CA GLU A 48 -0.07 -12.91 9.13
C GLU A 48 0.41 -11.56 8.57
N ILE A 49 1.39 -10.93 9.22
CA ILE A 49 2.03 -9.68 8.81
C ILE A 49 2.65 -9.82 7.44
N LYS A 50 3.46 -10.87 7.23
CA LYS A 50 4.15 -11.11 5.97
C LYS A 50 3.16 -11.33 4.84
N ALA A 51 2.17 -12.19 5.04
CA ALA A 51 1.14 -12.48 4.04
C ALA A 51 0.37 -11.21 3.64
N ALA A 52 -0.04 -10.38 4.60
CA ALA A 52 -0.76 -9.14 4.32
C ALA A 52 0.15 -8.08 3.68
N ALA A 53 1.36 -7.89 4.19
CA ALA A 53 2.29 -6.86 3.73
C ALA A 53 2.78 -7.10 2.29
N GLU A 54 3.08 -8.35 1.92
CA GLU A 54 3.51 -8.72 0.56
C GLU A 54 2.33 -8.70 -0.43
N LYS A 55 1.11 -8.95 0.04
CA LYS A 55 -0.08 -8.96 -0.81
C LYS A 55 -0.47 -7.56 -1.29
N ILE A 56 -0.21 -6.51 -0.51
CA ILE A 56 -0.49 -5.11 -0.89
C ILE A 56 0.20 -4.71 -2.21
N PRO A 57 1.54 -4.77 -2.36
CA PRO A 57 2.21 -4.42 -3.63
C PRO A 57 1.80 -5.33 -4.77
N LYS A 58 1.54 -6.63 -4.51
CA LYS A 58 1.03 -7.58 -5.52
C LYS A 58 -0.32 -7.12 -6.08
N LEU A 59 -1.27 -6.75 -5.23
CA LEU A 59 -2.58 -6.27 -5.66
C LEU A 59 -2.50 -4.95 -6.43
N ILE A 60 -1.58 -4.04 -6.07
CA ILE A 60 -1.35 -2.80 -6.83
C ILE A 60 -0.85 -3.12 -8.24
N ALA A 61 0.11 -4.04 -8.37
CA ALA A 61 0.64 -4.44 -9.67
C ALA A 61 -0.41 -5.13 -10.54
N GLU A 62 -1.19 -6.06 -9.97
CA GLU A 62 -2.30 -6.73 -10.65
C GLU A 62 -3.36 -5.71 -11.11
N ALA A 63 -3.79 -4.82 -10.21
CA ALA A 63 -4.78 -3.78 -10.54
C ALA A 63 -4.29 -2.82 -11.63
N TYR A 64 -2.98 -2.52 -11.66
CA TYR A 64 -2.39 -1.69 -12.72
C TYR A 64 -2.51 -2.36 -14.10
N GLY A 65 -2.38 -3.69 -14.18
CA GLY A 65 -2.58 -4.44 -15.42
C GLY A 65 -4.05 -4.45 -15.83
N ASP A 66 -4.94 -4.82 -14.90
CA ASP A 66 -6.36 -4.99 -15.20
C ASP A 66 -7.06 -3.67 -15.56
N ARG A 67 -6.52 -2.51 -15.16
CA ARG A 67 -7.22 -1.22 -15.37
C ARG A 67 -7.47 -0.88 -16.83
N PHE A 68 -6.81 -1.57 -17.77
CA PHE A 68 -7.01 -1.41 -19.21
C PHE A 68 -8.04 -2.38 -19.78
N ASP A 69 -8.26 -3.53 -19.14
CA ASP A 69 -9.13 -4.60 -19.64
C ASP A 69 -10.44 -4.71 -18.83
N SER A 70 -10.39 -4.47 -17.52
CA SER A 70 -11.52 -4.52 -16.60
C SER A 70 -11.34 -3.52 -15.45
N HIS A 71 -11.98 -2.37 -15.60
CA HIS A 71 -12.02 -1.33 -14.55
C HIS A 71 -12.60 -1.85 -13.23
N GLU A 72 -13.60 -2.73 -13.29
CA GLU A 72 -14.20 -3.35 -12.10
C GLU A 72 -13.19 -4.22 -11.35
N LEU A 73 -12.47 -5.09 -12.06
CA LEU A 73 -11.48 -5.97 -11.44
C LEU A 73 -10.32 -5.16 -10.84
N ALA A 74 -9.82 -4.16 -11.57
CA ALA A 74 -8.82 -3.23 -11.07
C ALA A 74 -9.28 -2.51 -9.80
N HIS A 75 -10.52 -2.01 -9.80
CA HIS A 75 -11.12 -1.32 -8.65
C HIS A 75 -11.25 -2.25 -7.43
N LYS A 76 -11.68 -3.50 -7.65
CA LYS A 76 -11.78 -4.51 -6.59
C LYS A 76 -10.42 -4.81 -5.96
N LYS A 77 -9.39 -5.02 -6.78
CA LYS A 77 -8.03 -5.33 -6.32
C LYS A 77 -7.38 -4.16 -5.58
N ILE A 78 -7.47 -2.94 -6.11
CA ILE A 78 -6.90 -1.76 -5.43
C ILE A 78 -7.66 -1.45 -4.13
N THR A 79 -8.98 -1.68 -4.09
CA THR A 79 -9.77 -1.56 -2.85
C THR A 79 -9.34 -2.60 -1.82
N HIS A 80 -9.07 -3.85 -2.25
CA HIS A 80 -8.52 -4.86 -1.36
C HIS A 80 -7.14 -4.47 -0.80
N ALA A 81 -6.28 -3.83 -1.60
CA ALA A 81 -5.00 -3.30 -1.12
C ALA A 81 -5.17 -2.20 -0.04
N VAL A 82 -6.23 -1.38 -0.13
CA VAL A 82 -6.59 -0.40 0.90
C VAL A 82 -7.04 -1.11 2.19
N SER A 83 -7.87 -2.15 2.08
CA SER A 83 -8.32 -2.92 3.24
C SER A 83 -7.15 -3.61 3.94
N LEU A 84 -6.24 -4.24 3.20
CA LEU A 84 -5.03 -4.83 3.78
C LEU A 84 -4.14 -3.78 4.43
N SER A 85 -3.98 -2.60 3.83
CA SER A 85 -3.27 -1.49 4.49
C SER A 85 -3.91 -1.07 5.82
N ALA A 86 -5.25 -1.13 5.93
CA ALA A 86 -5.94 -0.87 7.19
C ALA A 86 -5.69 -1.99 8.21
N ASN A 87 -5.71 -3.25 7.77
CA ASN A 87 -5.40 -4.39 8.64
C ASN A 87 -3.96 -4.30 9.19
N MET A 88 -3.00 -3.87 8.36
CA MET A 88 -1.62 -3.64 8.79
C MET A 88 -1.54 -2.55 9.86
N ILE A 89 -2.27 -1.43 9.70
CA ILE A 89 -2.34 -0.37 10.71
C ILE A 89 -2.85 -0.93 12.04
N THR A 90 -3.96 -1.68 12.03
CA THR A 90 -4.51 -2.31 13.24
C THR A 90 -3.53 -3.29 13.87
N LYS A 91 -2.85 -4.13 13.07
CA LYS A 91 -1.86 -5.08 13.58
C LYS A 91 -0.67 -4.36 14.22
N ILE A 92 -0.19 -3.27 13.61
CA ILE A 92 0.87 -2.44 14.20
C ILE A 92 0.41 -1.83 15.53
N ASP A 93 -0.82 -1.32 15.63
CA ASP A 93 -1.36 -0.80 16.89
C ASP A 93 -1.40 -1.89 17.99
N LEU A 94 -1.80 -3.11 17.66
CA LEU A 94 -1.76 -4.23 18.61
C LEU A 94 -0.33 -4.54 19.06
N LEU A 95 0.63 -4.55 18.15
CA LEU A 95 2.05 -4.74 18.50
C LEU A 95 2.55 -3.60 19.39
N ARG A 96 2.17 -2.35 19.12
CA ARG A 96 2.58 -1.19 19.95
C ARG A 96 2.15 -1.32 21.39
N GLU A 97 0.96 -1.86 21.64
CA GLU A 97 0.48 -2.15 22.99
C GLU A 97 1.26 -3.28 23.65
N LYS A 98 1.56 -4.35 22.91
CA LYS A 98 2.42 -5.45 23.40
C LYS A 98 3.82 -4.95 23.81
N PHE A 99 4.38 -4.01 23.06
CA PHE A 99 5.69 -3.41 23.34
C PHE A 99 5.60 -2.09 24.13
N SER A 100 4.50 -1.85 24.85
CA SER A 100 4.30 -0.59 25.60
C SER A 100 5.38 -0.32 26.66
N GLY A 101 6.00 -1.37 27.20
CA GLY A 101 7.13 -1.28 28.14
C GLY A 101 8.50 -1.10 27.49
N ASN A 102 8.64 -1.28 26.18
CA ASN A 102 9.89 -1.10 25.45
C ASN A 102 9.82 0.13 24.52
N LYS A 103 10.47 1.20 24.95
CA LYS A 103 10.44 2.49 24.24
C LYS A 103 10.98 2.40 22.81
N GLU A 104 12.07 1.67 22.60
CA GLU A 104 12.74 1.62 21.29
C GLU A 104 11.87 0.90 20.26
N GLU A 105 11.35 -0.28 20.60
CA GLU A 105 10.48 -1.08 19.74
C GLU A 105 9.17 -0.35 19.43
N LYS A 106 8.60 0.34 20.43
CA LYS A 106 7.41 1.17 20.25
C LYS A 106 7.67 2.33 19.28
N GLU A 107 8.81 3.01 19.37
CA GLU A 107 9.18 4.09 18.45
C GLU A 107 9.37 3.60 17.00
N GLU A 108 9.91 2.39 16.81
CA GLU A 108 10.00 1.79 15.47
C GLU A 108 8.60 1.49 14.88
N LEU A 109 7.72 0.94 15.71
CA LEU A 109 6.33 0.68 15.32
C LEU A 109 5.56 1.98 15.04
N ASP A 110 5.78 3.05 15.80
CA ASP A 110 5.20 4.39 15.55
C ASP A 110 5.60 4.95 14.18
N LYS A 111 6.89 4.79 13.81
CA LYS A 111 7.39 5.20 12.49
C LYS A 111 6.73 4.40 11.38
N LEU A 112 6.59 3.08 11.54
CA LEU A 112 5.91 2.22 10.57
C LEU A 112 4.42 2.56 10.46
N LEU A 113 3.73 2.76 11.59
CA LEU A 113 2.32 3.13 11.65
C LEU A 113 2.05 4.40 10.83
N THR A 114 2.85 5.44 11.06
CA THR A 114 2.74 6.72 10.35
C THR A 114 2.92 6.53 8.84
N LYS A 115 3.90 5.71 8.43
CA LYS A 115 4.16 5.43 7.01
C LYS A 115 3.02 4.62 6.38
N TYR A 116 2.48 3.61 7.06
CA TYR A 116 1.32 2.83 6.57
C TYR A 116 0.06 3.69 6.46
N GLN A 117 -0.20 4.59 7.41
CA GLN A 117 -1.31 5.54 7.33
C GLN A 117 -1.19 6.48 6.13
N ALA A 118 0.00 7.05 5.92
CA ALA A 118 0.28 7.88 4.74
C ALA A 118 0.12 7.07 3.45
N GLN A 119 0.59 5.84 3.43
CA GLN A 119 0.55 4.98 2.26
C GLN A 119 -0.87 4.54 1.90
N LYS A 120 -1.71 4.21 2.90
CA LYS A 120 -3.14 3.94 2.71
C LYS A 120 -3.84 5.10 1.97
N ARG A 121 -3.54 6.35 2.36
CA ARG A 121 -4.07 7.54 1.68
C ARG A 121 -3.58 7.63 0.23
N LYS A 122 -2.31 7.33 -0.04
CA LYS A 122 -1.77 7.31 -1.41
C LYS A 122 -2.42 6.23 -2.28
N ILE A 123 -2.69 5.04 -1.74
CA ILE A 123 -3.42 3.96 -2.44
C ILE A 123 -4.87 4.38 -2.74
N LEU A 124 -5.55 5.03 -1.78
CA LEU A 124 -6.88 5.61 -1.98
C LEU A 124 -6.88 6.66 -3.10
N ASN A 125 -5.90 7.55 -3.12
CA ASN A 125 -5.76 8.56 -4.17
C ASN A 125 -5.51 7.93 -5.54
N LEU A 126 -4.68 6.88 -5.62
CA LEU A 126 -4.46 6.13 -6.85
C LEU A 126 -5.78 5.52 -7.36
N ARG A 127 -6.55 4.88 -6.47
CA ARG A 127 -7.87 4.34 -6.81
C ARG A 127 -8.80 5.42 -7.37
N SER A 128 -8.92 6.56 -6.68
CA SER A 128 -9.76 7.67 -7.12
C SER A 128 -9.31 8.25 -8.47
N ALA A 129 -8.00 8.33 -8.70
CA ALA A 129 -7.47 8.79 -9.98
C ALA A 129 -7.83 7.83 -11.13
N TRP A 130 -7.75 6.52 -10.91
CA TRP A 130 -8.14 5.53 -11.92
C TRP A 130 -9.64 5.52 -12.21
N VAL A 131 -10.49 5.67 -11.18
CA VAL A 131 -11.94 5.81 -11.36
C VAL A 131 -12.24 7.02 -12.24
N ARG A 132 -11.65 8.19 -11.92
CA ARG A 132 -11.84 9.40 -12.71
C ARG A 132 -11.41 9.24 -14.17
N ILE A 133 -10.29 8.55 -14.43
CA ILE A 133 -9.83 8.28 -15.80
C ILE A 133 -10.83 7.39 -16.54
N ALA A 134 -11.34 6.34 -15.90
CA ALA A 134 -12.33 5.45 -16.49
C ALA A 134 -13.66 6.19 -16.81
N GLU A 135 -14.08 7.12 -15.95
CA GLU A 135 -15.26 7.96 -16.19
C GLU A 135 -15.07 8.96 -17.33
N MET A 136 -13.86 9.49 -17.51
CA MET A 136 -13.53 10.43 -18.60
C MET A 136 -13.45 9.73 -19.97
N TYR A 137 -13.07 8.45 -19.99
CA TYR A 137 -12.91 7.65 -21.20
C TYR A 137 -13.72 6.36 -21.09
N PRO A 138 -15.07 6.44 -21.07
CA PRO A 138 -15.90 5.26 -20.97
C PRO A 138 -15.69 4.38 -22.20
N ASP A 139 -15.49 3.08 -21.98
CA ASP A 139 -15.35 2.10 -23.06
C ASP A 139 -16.51 2.22 -24.04
N LYS A 140 -16.21 2.49 -25.33
CA LYS A 140 -17.19 2.54 -26.42
C LYS A 140 -17.83 1.17 -26.76
N LYS A 141 -17.74 0.19 -25.86
CA LYS A 141 -18.23 -1.19 -26.06
C LYS A 141 -19.56 -1.43 -25.34
N LYS A 142 -20.58 -0.61 -25.62
CA LYS A 142 -22.00 -0.91 -25.32
C LYS A 142 -22.95 -0.28 -26.36
N GLN A 143 -22.65 -0.47 -27.64
CA GLN A 143 -23.62 -0.30 -28.72
C GLN A 143 -23.44 -1.50 -29.65
N ASN A 144 -24.19 -2.57 -29.38
CA ASN A 144 -24.63 -3.61 -30.29
C ASN A 144 -25.72 -4.40 -29.59
#